data_AF-A0A7Y9N841-F1
#
_entry.id   AF-A0A7Y9N841-F1
#
_cell.length_a   1.000
_cell.length_b   1.000
_cell.length_c   1.000
_cell.angle_alpha   90.00
_cell.angle_beta   90.00
_cell.angle_gamma   90.00
#
_symmetry.space_group_name_H-M   'P 1'
#
loop_
_entity.id
_entity.type
_entity.pdbx_description
1 polymer ?
#
loop_
_entity_poly.entity_id
_entity_poly.type
_entity_poly.pdbx_seq_one_letter_code
_entity_poly.pdbx_strand_id
1 'polypeptide(L)'
;MIFDTWDEVLRVLLLGGSAYIALIVILRFSGKRTLAKMSAFDLVVTIALGSTLATILLSRDVALVEGVTALMTLVALQYAIAALAVRWRSAERLAKSDPRPLLTDGMIDTEALKRERVTRDEVLCAIRSQGFGDIADIAAVVLETDGSFSVVPRDRAGTRSALPTAVSRSA
;
A
#
# COMPACT_ATOMS: atom_id res chain seq x y z
N MET A 1 -15.00 -0.78 -37.31
CA MET A 1 -13.84 -1.03 -38.18
C MET A 1 -12.75 -1.64 -37.31
N ILE A 2 -12.01 -2.64 -37.79
CA ILE A 2 -11.07 -3.43 -36.95
C ILE A 2 -9.76 -2.65 -36.71
N PHE A 3 -9.38 -1.73 -37.62
CA PHE A 3 -8.33 -0.73 -37.47
C PHE A 3 -8.51 0.34 -38.56
N ASP A 4 -8.21 1.61 -38.25
CA ASP A 4 -8.35 2.73 -39.21
C ASP A 4 -7.13 2.84 -40.13
N THR A 5 -5.91 2.77 -39.60
CA THR A 5 -4.67 2.85 -40.42
C THR A 5 -3.52 2.04 -39.82
N TRP A 6 -2.72 1.36 -40.66
CA TRP A 6 -1.52 0.60 -40.21
C TRP A 6 -0.47 1.48 -39.49
N ASP A 7 -0.40 2.76 -39.84
CA ASP A 7 0.47 3.74 -39.19
C ASP A 7 0.16 3.90 -37.70
N GLU A 8 -1.10 3.72 -37.31
CA GLU A 8 -1.54 3.85 -35.92
C GLU A 8 -1.08 2.66 -35.08
N VAL A 9 -1.19 1.47 -35.65
CA VAL A 9 -0.70 0.23 -35.03
C VAL A 9 0.82 0.30 -34.86
N LEU A 10 1.54 0.76 -35.90
CA LEU A 10 3.00 0.91 -35.85
C LEU A 10 3.41 1.96 -34.81
N ARG A 11 2.70 3.08 -34.74
CA ARG A 11 2.94 4.12 -33.73
C ARG A 11 2.73 3.59 -32.33
N VAL A 12 1.64 2.88 -32.06
CA VAL A 12 1.37 2.29 -30.73
C VAL A 12 2.45 1.27 -30.36
N LEU A 13 2.89 0.43 -31.29
CA LEU A 13 3.96 -0.54 -31.04
C LEU A 13 5.29 0.14 -30.68
N LEU A 14 5.71 1.15 -31.47
CA LEU A 14 6.99 1.83 -31.27
C LEU A 14 6.95 2.75 -30.04
N LEU A 15 5.95 3.62 -29.96
CA LEU A 15 5.83 4.63 -28.89
C LEU A 15 5.46 3.96 -27.56
N GLY A 16 4.52 3.01 -27.59
CA GLY A 16 4.11 2.23 -26.43
C GLY A 16 5.21 1.30 -25.93
N GLY A 17 5.95 0.64 -26.84
CA GLY A 17 7.12 -0.16 -26.48
C GLY A 17 8.20 0.69 -25.80
N SER A 18 8.49 1.88 -26.34
CA SER A 18 9.46 2.82 -25.77
C SER A 18 9.04 3.32 -24.39
N ALA A 19 7.77 3.70 -24.22
CA ALA A 19 7.21 4.15 -22.94
C ALA A 19 7.20 3.02 -21.90
N TYR A 20 6.90 1.79 -22.30
CA TYR A 20 6.94 0.62 -21.42
C TYR A 20 8.36 0.31 -20.94
N ILE A 21 9.36 0.34 -21.83
CA ILE A 21 10.76 0.18 -21.46
C ILE A 21 11.20 1.29 -20.50
N ALA A 22 10.85 2.55 -20.79
CA ALA A 22 11.14 3.67 -19.91
C ALA A 22 10.52 3.46 -18.52
N LEU A 23 9.25 3.05 -18.46
CA LEU A 23 8.57 2.75 -17.20
C LEU A 23 9.28 1.64 -16.40
N ILE A 24 9.67 0.54 -17.04
CA ILE A 24 10.44 -0.54 -16.38
C ILE A 24 11.75 -0.02 -15.81
N VAL A 25 12.51 0.76 -16.59
CA VAL A 25 13.79 1.33 -16.14
C VAL A 25 13.56 2.21 -14.92
N ILE A 26 12.58 3.10 -14.98
CA ILE A 26 12.20 3.99 -13.88
C ILE A 26 11.82 3.19 -12.62
N LEU A 27 10.96 2.18 -12.75
CA LEU A 27 10.56 1.34 -11.61
C LEU A 27 11.75 0.57 -11.02
N ARG A 28 12.68 0.11 -11.86
CA ARG A 28 13.87 -0.62 -11.40
C ARG A 28 14.81 0.26 -10.57
N PHE A 29 14.91 1.55 -10.89
CA PHE A 29 15.66 2.52 -10.07
C PHE A 29 14.94 2.88 -8.76
N SER A 30 13.61 2.78 -8.72
CA SER A 30 12.81 3.13 -7.53
C SER A 30 12.98 2.15 -6.34
N GLY A 31 13.60 0.98 -6.55
CA GLY A 31 14.16 0.14 -5.48
C GLY A 31 13.28 -1.01 -4.96
N LYS A 32 13.91 -1.94 -4.20
CA LYS A 32 13.41 -3.28 -3.81
C LYS A 32 12.28 -3.31 -2.75
N ARG A 33 11.68 -2.18 -2.35
CA ARG A 33 10.74 -2.13 -1.21
C ARG A 33 9.25 -2.19 -1.60
N THR A 34 8.95 -2.23 -2.90
CA THR A 34 7.59 -2.01 -3.43
C THR A 34 6.68 -3.25 -3.39
N LEU A 35 7.15 -4.42 -2.94
CA LEU A 35 6.43 -5.69 -3.15
C LEU A 35 5.93 -6.42 -1.89
N ALA A 36 6.15 -5.92 -0.68
CA ALA A 36 5.74 -6.67 0.52
C ALA A 36 4.40 -6.20 1.13
N LYS A 37 4.13 -4.89 1.19
CA LYS A 37 2.89 -4.32 1.73
C LYS A 37 2.66 -2.94 1.10
N MET A 38 1.83 -2.85 0.06
CA MET A 38 1.53 -1.56 -0.59
C MET A 38 0.74 -0.67 0.37
N SER A 39 1.20 0.56 0.60
CA SER A 39 0.34 1.58 1.24
C SER A 39 -0.79 1.95 0.28
N ALA A 40 -1.92 2.44 0.79
CA ALA A 40 -2.97 3.08 -0.01
C ALA A 40 -2.39 4.16 -0.95
N PHE A 41 -1.32 4.85 -0.51
CA PHE A 41 -0.60 5.79 -1.35
C PHE A 41 0.08 5.13 -2.56
N ASP A 42 0.74 3.98 -2.37
CA ASP A 42 1.39 3.25 -3.46
C ASP A 42 0.37 2.75 -4.48
N LEU A 43 -0.84 2.39 -4.02
CA LEU A 43 -1.94 2.00 -4.89
C LEU A 43 -2.43 3.17 -5.76
N VAL A 44 -2.62 4.36 -5.17
CA VAL A 44 -3.00 5.56 -5.93
C VAL A 44 -1.96 5.91 -6.99
N VAL A 45 -0.66 5.86 -6.64
CA VAL A 45 0.42 6.13 -7.61
C VAL A 45 0.46 5.06 -8.70
N THR A 46 0.27 3.79 -8.35
CA THR A 46 0.25 2.69 -9.33
C THR A 46 -0.88 2.87 -10.35
N ILE A 47 -2.07 3.26 -9.88
CA ILE A 47 -3.21 3.58 -10.75
C ILE A 47 -2.90 4.79 -11.63
N ALA A 48 -2.30 5.85 -11.06
CA ALA A 48 -1.92 7.05 -11.82
C ALA A 48 -0.88 6.76 -12.91
N LEU A 49 0.14 5.92 -12.61
CA LEU A 49 1.14 5.48 -13.57
C LEU A 49 0.51 4.67 -14.71
N GLY A 50 -0.38 3.73 -14.38
CA GLY A 50 -1.10 2.93 -15.38
C GLY A 50 -2.01 3.80 -16.26
N SER A 51 -2.74 4.74 -15.67
CA SER A 51 -3.59 5.68 -16.39
C SER A 51 -2.76 6.57 -17.33
N THR A 52 -1.63 7.09 -16.84
CA THR A 52 -0.72 7.93 -17.63
C THR A 52 -0.09 7.14 -18.78
N LEU A 53 0.33 5.89 -18.53
CA LEU A 53 0.82 5.00 -19.58
C LEU A 53 -0.25 4.76 -20.65
N ALA A 54 -1.49 4.46 -20.25
CA ALA A 54 -2.60 4.29 -21.19
C ALA A 54 -2.84 5.56 -22.02
N THR A 55 -2.77 6.74 -21.42
CA THR A 55 -2.88 8.02 -22.13
C THR A 55 -1.75 8.21 -23.15
N ILE A 56 -0.50 7.84 -22.82
CA ILE A 56 0.63 7.91 -23.76
C ILE A 56 0.44 6.97 -24.94
N LEU A 57 -0.13 5.78 -24.71
CA LEU A 57 -0.36 4.80 -25.77
C LEU A 57 -1.53 5.20 -26.68
N LEU A 58 -2.61 5.74 -26.11
CA LEU A 58 -3.87 5.94 -26.82
C LEU A 58 -4.07 7.37 -27.34
N SER A 59 -3.49 8.37 -26.67
CA SER A 59 -3.65 9.78 -27.08
C SER A 59 -2.72 10.15 -28.23
N ARG A 60 -3.23 10.89 -29.22
CA ARG A 60 -2.40 11.40 -30.33
C ARG A 60 -1.73 12.72 -30.04
N ASP A 61 -2.26 13.45 -29.07
CA ASP A 61 -1.86 14.81 -28.78
C ASP A 61 -0.74 14.89 -27.74
N VAL A 62 -0.35 13.75 -27.17
CA VAL A 62 0.70 13.66 -26.15
C VAL A 62 2.02 13.28 -26.81
N ALA A 63 3.01 14.17 -26.70
CA ALA A 63 4.36 13.85 -27.13
C ALA A 63 5.01 12.82 -26.19
N LEU A 64 5.84 11.92 -26.71
CA LEU A 64 6.53 10.92 -25.88
C LEU A 64 7.35 11.56 -24.76
N VAL A 65 7.97 12.71 -25.01
CA VAL A 65 8.74 13.47 -24.00
C VAL A 65 7.83 13.93 -22.85
N GLU A 66 6.63 14.43 -23.15
CA GLU A 66 5.65 14.84 -22.14
C GLU A 66 5.19 13.64 -21.33
N GLY A 67 4.91 12.52 -22.01
CA GLY A 67 4.56 11.25 -21.37
C GLY A 67 5.62 10.73 -20.41
N VAL A 68 6.87 10.65 -20.88
CA VAL A 68 8.02 10.23 -20.06
C VAL A 68 8.25 11.19 -18.90
N THR A 69 8.08 12.50 -19.12
CA THR A 69 8.20 13.52 -18.06
C THR A 69 7.11 13.34 -17.00
N ALA A 70 5.87 13.04 -17.40
CA ALA A 70 4.77 12.76 -16.48
C ALA A 70 5.05 11.50 -15.63
N LEU A 71 5.49 10.41 -16.26
CA LEU A 71 5.87 9.17 -15.56
C LEU A 71 7.03 9.41 -14.59
N MET A 72 8.07 10.13 -15.02
CA MET A 72 9.21 10.51 -14.17
C MET A 72 8.77 11.35 -12.97
N THR A 73 7.85 12.30 -13.18
CA THR A 73 7.32 13.16 -12.12
C THR A 73 6.55 12.34 -11.07
N LEU A 74 5.69 11.42 -11.52
CA LEU A 74 4.94 10.53 -10.62
C LEU A 74 5.87 9.67 -9.76
N VAL A 75 6.90 9.08 -10.36
CA VAL A 75 7.87 8.25 -9.62
C VAL A 75 8.76 9.09 -8.71
N ALA A 76 9.19 10.27 -9.13
CA ALA A 76 9.95 11.19 -8.29
C ALA A 76 9.14 11.63 -7.06
N LEU A 77 7.84 11.92 -7.23
CA LEU A 77 6.95 12.29 -6.14
C LEU A 77 6.71 11.10 -5.19
N GLN A 78 6.56 9.89 -5.74
CA GLN A 78 6.45 8.68 -4.94
C GLN A 78 7.70 8.48 -4.08
N TYR A 79 8.87 8.61 -4.67
CA TYR A 79 10.15 8.49 -3.97
C TYR A 79 10.30 9.58 -2.89
N ALA A 80 9.93 10.83 -3.21
CA ALA A 80 9.99 11.94 -2.27
C ALA A 80 9.10 11.69 -1.04
N ILE A 81 7.87 11.18 -1.24
CA ILE A 81 6.95 10.87 -0.15
C ILE A 81 7.46 9.69 0.68
N ALA A 82 8.01 8.66 0.04
CA ALA A 82 8.62 7.54 0.75
C ALA A 82 9.83 7.98 1.59
N ALA A 83 10.70 8.82 1.04
CA ALA A 83 11.85 9.38 1.75
C ALA A 83 11.41 10.30 2.91
N LEU A 84 10.38 11.12 2.70
CA LEU A 84 9.84 12.01 3.72
C LEU A 84 9.17 11.23 4.85
N ALA A 85 8.45 10.15 4.55
CA ALA A 85 7.85 9.27 5.55
C ALA A 85 8.90 8.62 6.46
N VAL A 86 10.10 8.28 5.94
CA VAL A 86 11.20 7.76 6.77
C VAL A 86 11.81 8.85 7.65
N ARG A 87 11.79 10.11 7.21
CA ARG A 87 12.42 11.23 7.92
C ARG A 87 11.50 11.85 8.97
N TRP A 88 10.19 11.95 8.70
CA TRP A 88 9.21 12.67 9.50
C TRP A 88 8.01 11.80 9.87
N ARG A 89 7.81 11.61 11.18
CA ARG A 89 6.68 10.83 11.74
C ARG A 89 5.30 11.38 11.36
N SER A 90 5.19 12.68 11.07
CA SER A 90 3.94 13.28 10.57
C SER A 90 3.66 12.91 9.11
N ALA A 91 4.69 12.83 8.27
CA ALA A 91 4.56 12.38 6.89
C ALA A 91 4.31 10.86 6.84
N GLU A 92 4.92 10.10 7.74
CA GLU A 92 4.59 8.69 7.97
C GLU A 92 3.11 8.53 8.29
N ARG A 93 2.58 9.27 9.27
CA ARG A 93 1.16 9.22 9.66
C ARG A 93 0.18 9.66 8.57
N LEU A 94 0.58 10.60 7.72
CA LEU A 94 -0.24 11.04 6.58
C LEU A 94 -0.24 9.99 5.46
N ALA A 95 0.90 9.31 5.24
CA ALA A 95 1.06 8.31 4.20
C ALA A 95 0.67 6.88 4.63
N LYS A 96 0.65 6.61 5.94
CA LYS A 96 0.42 5.31 6.57
C LYS A 96 -0.28 5.52 7.91
N SER A 97 -1.39 4.83 8.13
CA SER A 97 -2.02 4.79 9.46
C SER A 97 -1.08 4.15 10.48
N ASP A 98 -1.11 4.58 11.75
CA ASP A 98 -0.35 3.90 12.81
C ASP A 98 -0.98 2.51 13.08
N PRO A 99 -0.19 1.43 13.24
CA PRO A 99 -0.74 0.12 13.59
C PRO A 99 -1.43 0.19 14.96
N ARG A 100 -2.61 -0.42 15.08
CA ARG A 100 -3.44 -0.31 16.28
C ARG A 100 -3.77 -1.67 16.88
N PRO A 101 -3.48 -1.91 18.17
CA PRO A 101 -3.96 -3.11 18.85
C PRO A 101 -5.49 -3.04 18.99
N LEU A 102 -6.18 -4.07 18.51
CA LEU A 102 -7.63 -4.25 18.62
C LEU A 102 -8.00 -5.24 19.72
N LEU A 103 -7.07 -6.13 20.07
CA LEU A 103 -7.21 -7.12 21.13
C LEU A 103 -5.89 -7.21 21.89
N THR A 104 -5.94 -7.23 23.22
CA THR A 104 -4.77 -7.46 24.08
C THR A 104 -5.13 -8.43 25.19
N ASP A 105 -4.33 -9.49 25.34
CA ASP A 105 -4.47 -10.51 26.39
C ASP A 105 -5.88 -11.09 26.51
N GLY A 106 -6.50 -11.41 25.37
CA GLY A 106 -7.87 -11.95 25.29
C GLY A 106 -8.99 -10.90 25.46
N MET A 107 -8.66 -9.63 25.70
CA MET A 107 -9.65 -8.54 25.82
C MET A 107 -9.71 -7.70 24.55
N ILE A 108 -10.90 -7.54 24.01
CA ILE A 108 -11.16 -6.73 22.81
C ILE A 108 -11.31 -5.26 23.21
N ASP A 109 -10.57 -4.37 22.55
CA ASP A 109 -10.71 -2.92 22.69
C ASP A 109 -11.84 -2.42 21.77
N THR A 110 -13.03 -2.28 22.35
CA THR A 110 -14.24 -1.84 21.63
C THR A 110 -14.11 -0.41 21.09
N GLU A 111 -13.34 0.45 21.76
CA GLU A 111 -13.14 1.83 21.30
C GLU A 111 -12.16 1.88 20.13
N ALA A 112 -11.11 1.06 20.14
CA ALA A 112 -10.24 0.88 18.98
C ALA A 112 -11.02 0.34 17.76
N LEU A 113 -11.89 -0.66 17.97
CA LEU A 113 -12.75 -1.20 16.91
C LEU A 113 -13.62 -0.13 16.26
N LYS A 114 -14.32 0.69 17.06
CA LYS A 114 -15.16 1.79 16.54
C LYS A 114 -14.35 2.81 15.74
N ARG A 115 -13.17 3.21 16.24
CA ARG A 115 -12.33 4.21 15.57
C ARG A 115 -11.79 3.70 14.23
N GLU A 116 -11.40 2.44 14.16
CA GLU A 116 -10.89 1.82 12.93
C GLU A 116 -12.00 1.23 12.04
N ARG A 117 -13.27 1.37 12.46
CA ARG A 117 -14.44 0.82 11.75
C ARG A 117 -14.35 -0.69 11.51
N VAL A 118 -13.73 -1.39 12.45
CA VAL A 118 -13.59 -2.86 12.44
C VAL A 118 -14.64 -3.47 13.34
N THR A 119 -15.30 -4.52 12.86
CA THR A 119 -16.28 -5.29 13.62
C THR A 119 -15.60 -6.35 14.49
N ARG A 120 -16.27 -6.77 15.57
CA ARG A 120 -15.80 -7.87 16.41
C ARG A 120 -15.59 -9.14 15.59
N ASP A 121 -16.49 -9.43 14.66
CA ASP A 121 -16.45 -10.64 13.84
C ASP A 121 -15.24 -10.69 12.90
N GLU A 122 -14.77 -9.55 12.39
CA GLU A 122 -13.53 -9.48 11.60
C GLU A 122 -12.30 -9.89 12.43
N VAL A 123 -12.22 -9.43 13.69
CA VAL A 123 -11.15 -9.85 14.62
C VAL A 123 -11.23 -11.36 14.89
N LEU A 124 -12.43 -11.89 15.14
CA LEU A 124 -12.61 -13.34 15.35
C LEU A 124 -12.29 -14.15 14.09
N CYS A 125 -12.63 -13.63 12.92
CA CYS A 125 -12.29 -14.24 11.64
C CYS A 125 -10.78 -14.30 11.43
N ALA A 126 -10.07 -13.21 11.76
CA ALA A 126 -8.61 -13.17 11.69
C ALA A 126 -7.94 -14.17 12.65
N ILE A 127 -8.49 -14.36 13.85
CA ILE A 127 -8.00 -15.38 14.80
C ILE A 127 -8.21 -16.79 14.23
N ARG A 128 -9.40 -17.07 13.71
CA ARG A 128 -9.72 -18.38 13.10
C ARG A 128 -8.90 -18.68 11.85
N SER A 129 -8.60 -17.69 11.02
CA SER A 129 -7.80 -17.88 9.81
C SER A 129 -6.36 -18.29 10.11
N GLN A 130 -5.88 -18.01 11.33
CA GLN A 130 -4.58 -18.45 11.84
C GLN A 130 -4.65 -19.81 12.59
N GLY A 131 -5.82 -20.46 12.61
CA GLY A 131 -6.02 -21.77 13.21
C GLY A 131 -6.37 -21.78 14.69
N PHE A 132 -6.62 -20.62 15.31
CA PHE A 132 -6.99 -20.51 16.72
C PHE A 132 -8.52 -20.45 16.90
N GLY A 133 -9.03 -21.19 17.89
CA GLY A 133 -10.46 -21.24 18.21
C GLY A 133 -10.86 -20.38 19.41
N ASP A 134 -9.93 -20.16 20.35
CA ASP A 134 -10.18 -19.39 21.56
C ASP A 134 -9.44 -18.04 21.52
N ILE A 135 -10.14 -17.00 21.95
CA ILE A 135 -9.59 -15.65 22.11
C ILE A 135 -8.61 -15.61 23.30
N ALA A 136 -8.84 -16.45 24.32
CA ALA A 136 -7.99 -16.50 25.51
C ALA A 136 -6.53 -16.86 25.18
N ASP A 137 -6.31 -17.64 24.11
CA ASP A 137 -4.97 -18.04 23.64
C ASP A 137 -4.24 -16.93 22.89
N ILE A 138 -4.89 -15.79 22.64
CA ILE A 138 -4.33 -14.69 21.84
C ILE A 138 -3.79 -13.59 22.75
N ALA A 139 -2.50 -13.29 22.59
CA ALA A 139 -1.86 -12.17 23.29
C ALA A 139 -2.20 -10.84 22.65
N ALA A 140 -2.26 -10.76 21.32
CA ALA A 140 -2.68 -9.55 20.65
C ALA A 140 -3.28 -9.81 19.26
N VAL A 141 -4.22 -8.95 18.87
CA VAL A 141 -4.58 -8.75 17.46
C VAL A 141 -4.31 -7.29 17.12
N VAL A 142 -3.51 -7.04 16.10
CA VAL A 142 -3.11 -5.70 15.65
C VAL A 142 -3.63 -5.47 14.24
N LEU A 143 -4.30 -4.35 14.05
CA LEU A 143 -4.60 -3.83 12.71
C LEU A 143 -3.35 -3.11 12.19
N GLU A 144 -2.78 -3.64 11.13
CA GLU A 144 -1.59 -3.10 10.49
C GLU A 144 -1.93 -1.92 9.58
N THR A 145 -0.91 -1.17 9.17
CA THR A 145 -1.06 0.04 8.35
C THR A 145 -1.65 -0.21 6.97
N ASP A 146 -1.56 -1.45 6.50
CA ASP A 146 -2.08 -1.94 5.21
C ASP A 146 -3.51 -2.53 5.35
N GLY A 147 -4.11 -2.47 6.53
CA GLY A 147 -5.43 -3.05 6.83
C GLY A 147 -5.41 -4.55 7.09
N SER A 148 -4.24 -5.20 7.07
CA SER A 148 -4.13 -6.61 7.45
C SER A 148 -4.19 -6.80 8.97
N PHE A 149 -4.58 -8.00 9.41
CA PHE A 149 -4.58 -8.37 10.82
C PHE A 149 -3.34 -9.21 11.15
N SER A 150 -2.56 -8.75 12.11
CA SER A 150 -1.51 -9.54 12.74
C SER A 150 -2.06 -10.18 14.02
N VAL A 151 -2.03 -11.51 14.10
CA VAL A 151 -2.46 -12.26 15.29
C VAL A 151 -1.23 -12.83 15.97
N VAL A 152 -1.03 -12.48 17.24
CA VAL A 152 0.08 -12.94 18.07
C VAL A 152 -0.47 -13.84 19.17
N PRO A 153 -0.22 -15.15 19.13
CA PRO A 153 -0.67 -16.07 20.17
C PRO A 153 0.21 -15.95 21.42
N ARG A 154 -0.35 -16.30 22.58
CA ARG A 154 0.31 -16.14 23.89
C ARG A 154 1.62 -16.90 24.00
N ASP A 155 1.68 -18.11 23.46
CA ASP A 155 2.86 -18.98 23.47
C ASP A 155 4.03 -18.41 22.65
N ARG A 156 3.75 -17.57 21.63
CA ARG A 156 4.76 -16.93 20.77
C ARG A 156 4.95 -15.44 21.02
N ALA A 157 4.34 -14.89 22.07
CA ALA A 157 4.38 -13.45 22.35
C ALA A 157 5.79 -12.94 22.77
N GLY A 158 6.65 -13.82 23.31
CA GLY A 158 8.00 -13.47 23.73
C GLY A 158 8.06 -12.25 24.66
N THR A 159 9.01 -11.35 24.41
CA THR A 159 9.17 -10.08 25.16
C THR A 159 8.16 -9.00 24.75
N ARG A 160 7.29 -9.26 23.76
CA ARG A 160 6.29 -8.32 23.23
C ARG A 160 6.86 -7.00 22.67
N SER A 161 8.17 -6.92 22.44
CA SER A 161 8.84 -5.68 21.99
C SER A 161 8.43 -5.23 20.58
N ALA A 162 7.83 -6.13 19.80
CA ALA A 162 7.30 -5.83 18.46
C ALA A 162 5.82 -5.43 18.46
N LEU A 163 5.11 -5.57 19.59
CA LEU A 163 3.72 -5.15 19.68
C LEU A 163 3.65 -3.62 19.77
N PRO A 164 2.77 -2.96 19.01
CA PRO A 164 2.54 -1.54 19.21
C PRO A 164 2.01 -1.33 20.62
N THR A 165 2.69 -0.49 21.39
CA THR A 165 2.18 -0.04 22.69
C THR A 165 0.81 0.56 22.46
N ALA A 166 -0.21 0.03 23.14
CA ALA A 166 -1.52 0.66 23.19
C ALA A 166 -1.30 2.12 23.54
N VAL A 167 -1.55 3.02 22.59
CA VAL A 167 -1.46 4.45 22.82
C VAL A 167 -2.66 4.79 23.70
N SER A 168 -2.48 4.55 25.00
CA SER A 168 -3.18 5.25 26.06
C SER A 168 -2.85 6.73 25.88
N ARG A 169 -3.69 7.42 25.11
CA ARG A 169 -3.86 8.85 25.24
C ARG A 169 -5.20 9.07 25.92
N SER A 170 -5.17 9.00 27.24
CA SER A 170 -5.96 9.90 28.07
C SER A 170 -5.43 11.33 27.84
N ALA A 171 -6.18 12.13 27.09
CA ALA A 171 -6.30 13.59 27.19
C ALA A 171 -7.13 14.09 26.01
#